data_AF-A0A7X6VJS5-F1
#
_entry.id   AF-A0A7X6VJS5-F1
#
_cell.length_a   1.000
_cell.length_b   1.000
_cell.length_c   1.000
_cell.angle_alpha   90.00
_cell.angle_beta   90.00
_cell.angle_gamma   90.00
#
_symmetry.space_group_name_H-M   'P 1'
#
loop_
_entity.id
_entity.type
_entity.pdbx_description
1 polymer ?
#
loop_
_entity_poly.entity_id
_entity_poly.type
_entity_poly.pdbx_seq_one_letter_code
_entity_poly.pdbx_strand_id
1 'polypeptide(L)'
;MIIRDLFKDDIQRPIQGVVTIGNENEQQKEQELREYVCTDEIIKSFRTFFRRYRESIAQPTEKMGVWITGFFGSGKSHFLKILGYILENEIVAGKAAVSYFDEKINYEMVLADIRQCAKANNKVVLFNIDSKAKSDSKKITQAVMDIMLRAFNESIGYCGSRPWVADMERTLDDEGKLEQFIGKFEELSKRNWVQTRANALLNRDYIIKALVSVRNMSEESAKQFIGDQTNNFTNTTEDFAKIVNNYCLKHKTRVIFLMDEVGQFIGYDTQLMLNLQTCVEDLGKFCRGQAWVVVTSQQELKAMIDSTRDKQQDFSKIQGRFDTRLLLSGANADEVIKRRILEKKDIAVTPLRALYDASSSKLSNLILFPAKPTWSGYKDADDFKDVYPF
;
A
#
# COMPACT_ATOMS: atom_id res chain seq x y z
N MET A 1 -24.90 35.98 -1.69
CA MET A 1 -23.83 35.08 -2.16
C MET A 1 -24.23 33.67 -1.74
N ILE A 2 -24.47 32.74 -2.67
CA ILE A 2 -24.81 31.35 -2.30
C ILE A 2 -23.50 30.64 -1.97
N ILE A 3 -23.37 30.13 -0.75
CA ILE A 3 -22.13 29.53 -0.24
C ILE A 3 -21.64 28.36 -1.11
N ARG A 4 -22.57 27.57 -1.67
CA ARG A 4 -22.24 26.46 -2.57
C ARG A 4 -21.43 26.90 -3.80
N ASP A 5 -21.73 28.07 -4.36
CA ASP A 5 -21.14 28.50 -5.63
C ASP A 5 -19.70 29.01 -5.49
N LEU A 6 -19.24 29.21 -4.24
CA LEU A 6 -17.91 29.68 -3.89
C LEU A 6 -16.82 28.64 -4.13
N PHE A 7 -17.16 27.38 -3.91
CA PHE A 7 -16.20 26.29 -3.94
C PHE A 7 -15.94 25.86 -5.37
N LYS A 8 -14.68 25.49 -5.64
CA LYS A 8 -14.25 24.97 -6.93
C LYS A 8 -14.89 23.62 -7.22
N ASP A 9 -14.88 22.73 -6.23
CA ASP A 9 -15.49 21.41 -6.30
C ASP A 9 -16.87 21.37 -5.61
N ASP A 10 -17.73 20.44 -6.01
CA ASP A 10 -19.05 20.27 -5.39
C ASP A 10 -18.91 19.78 -3.94
N ILE A 11 -19.49 20.51 -3.00
CA ILE A 11 -19.50 20.17 -1.57
C ILE A 11 -20.38 18.95 -1.24
N GLN A 12 -21.29 18.57 -2.14
CA GLN A 12 -22.17 17.41 -1.96
C GLN A 12 -21.53 16.10 -2.45
N ARG A 13 -20.33 16.15 -3.01
CA ARG A 13 -19.65 14.95 -3.51
C ARG A 13 -19.35 13.98 -2.36
N PRO A 14 -19.43 12.66 -2.60
CA PRO A 14 -19.08 11.68 -1.59
C PRO A 14 -17.58 11.77 -1.28
N ILE A 15 -17.25 11.99 0.00
CA ILE A 15 -15.89 11.93 0.51
C ILE A 15 -15.80 10.71 1.43
N GLN A 16 -14.92 9.76 1.10
CA GLN A 16 -14.67 8.63 1.97
C GLN A 16 -13.88 9.10 3.20
N GLY A 17 -14.48 8.93 4.38
CA GLY A 17 -13.82 9.25 5.66
C GLY A 17 -12.75 8.23 6.06
N VAL A 18 -12.79 7.02 5.51
CA VAL A 18 -11.82 5.95 5.78
C VAL A 18 -11.31 5.38 4.46
N VAL A 19 -9.99 5.33 4.30
CA VAL A 19 -9.36 4.74 3.13
C VAL A 19 -9.44 3.22 3.26
N THR A 20 -10.22 2.59 2.39
CA THR A 20 -10.28 1.12 2.28
C THR A 20 -9.33 0.68 1.17
N ILE A 21 -8.66 -0.46 1.36
CA ILE A 21 -7.73 -1.04 0.37
C ILE A 21 -8.46 -2.20 -0.34
N GLY A 22 -8.48 -2.17 -1.69
CA GLY A 22 -8.72 -3.38 -2.49
C GLY A 22 -10.11 -3.56 -3.09
N ASN A 23 -10.88 -2.48 -3.29
CA ASN A 23 -12.18 -2.51 -4.00
C ASN A 23 -12.51 -1.16 -4.69
N GLU A 24 -11.52 -0.47 -5.25
CA GLU A 24 -11.79 0.80 -5.95
C GLU A 24 -12.18 0.60 -7.40
N ASN A 25 -13.26 1.27 -7.79
CA ASN A 25 -13.56 1.50 -9.20
C ASN A 25 -12.63 2.61 -9.75
N GLU A 26 -12.45 2.64 -11.07
CA GLU A 26 -11.60 3.63 -11.74
C GLU A 26 -11.95 5.08 -11.36
N GLN A 27 -13.23 5.40 -11.24
CA GLN A 27 -13.70 6.73 -10.81
C GLN A 27 -13.23 7.11 -9.40
N GLN A 28 -13.14 6.15 -8.49
CA GLN A 28 -12.64 6.40 -7.13
C GLN A 28 -11.13 6.63 -7.16
N LYS A 29 -10.38 5.84 -7.93
CA LYS A 29 -8.94 6.06 -8.15
C LYS A 29 -8.69 7.46 -8.73
N GLU A 30 -9.46 7.87 -9.74
CA GLU A 30 -9.35 9.19 -10.35
C GLU A 30 -9.59 10.30 -9.32
N GLN A 31 -10.67 10.20 -8.56
CA GLN A 31 -11.02 11.19 -7.55
C GLN A 31 -9.93 11.30 -6.48
N GLU A 32 -9.41 10.17 -5.98
CA GLU A 32 -8.33 10.17 -4.99
C GLU A 32 -7.04 10.80 -5.54
N LEU A 33 -6.62 10.42 -6.75
CA LEU A 33 -5.43 10.99 -7.41
C LEU A 33 -5.59 12.49 -7.65
N ARG A 34 -6.79 12.95 -8.05
CA ARG A 34 -7.08 14.36 -8.32
C ARG A 34 -7.20 15.19 -7.06
N GLU A 35 -7.79 14.68 -6.00
CA GLU A 35 -8.01 15.41 -4.74
C GLU A 35 -6.84 15.30 -3.75
N TYR A 36 -5.84 14.44 -4.00
CA TYR A 36 -4.71 14.30 -3.10
C TYR A 36 -3.91 15.60 -2.98
N VAL A 37 -3.74 16.11 -1.76
CA VAL A 37 -3.01 17.35 -1.48
C VAL A 37 -1.57 17.01 -1.09
N CYS A 38 -0.62 17.51 -1.88
CA CYS A 38 0.81 17.38 -1.58
C CYS A 38 1.28 18.56 -0.71
N THR A 39 1.27 18.36 0.61
CA THR A 39 1.89 19.30 1.55
C THR A 39 3.41 19.15 1.53
N ASP A 40 4.15 20.11 2.11
CA ASP A 40 5.62 20.06 2.15
C ASP A 40 6.16 18.80 2.84
N GLU A 41 5.46 18.31 3.87
CA GLU A 41 5.80 17.07 4.58
C GLU A 41 5.66 15.84 3.68
N ILE A 42 4.57 15.78 2.90
CA ILE A 42 4.32 14.71 1.93
C ILE A 42 5.36 14.75 0.81
N ILE A 43 5.68 15.94 0.30
CA ILE A 43 6.71 16.12 -0.73
C ILE A 43 8.08 15.68 -0.21
N LYS A 44 8.44 16.02 1.04
CA LYS A 44 9.68 15.57 1.67
C LYS A 44 9.73 14.03 1.80
N SER A 45 8.61 13.42 2.13
CA SER A 45 8.47 11.96 2.23
C SER A 45 8.61 11.30 0.86
N PHE A 46 7.94 11.82 -0.18
CA PHE A 46 8.11 11.37 -1.56
C PHE A 46 9.55 11.52 -2.03
N ARG A 47 10.18 12.68 -1.83
CA ARG A 47 11.58 12.90 -2.18
C ARG A 47 12.50 11.85 -1.55
N THR A 48 12.28 11.54 -0.27
CA THR A 48 13.09 10.56 0.45
C THR A 48 12.90 9.16 -0.13
N PHE A 49 11.65 8.74 -0.33
CA PHE A 49 11.32 7.44 -0.89
C PHE A 49 11.83 7.27 -2.33
N PHE A 50 11.41 8.15 -3.25
CA PHE A 50 11.70 8.01 -4.67
C PHE A 50 13.18 8.14 -4.99
N ARG A 51 13.94 8.95 -4.23
CA ARG A 51 15.39 8.97 -4.36
C ARG A 51 16.01 7.61 -4.06
N ARG A 52 15.62 6.98 -2.94
CA ARG A 52 16.13 5.66 -2.54
C ARG A 52 15.69 4.55 -3.50
N TYR A 53 14.44 4.62 -3.95
CA TYR A 53 13.91 3.70 -4.94
C TYR A 53 14.67 3.81 -6.27
N ARG A 54 14.92 5.04 -6.75
CA ARG A 54 15.73 5.32 -7.95
C ARG A 54 17.16 4.80 -7.81
N GLU A 55 17.81 5.05 -6.68
CA GLU A 55 19.15 4.52 -6.38
C GLU A 55 19.18 3.00 -6.52
N SER A 56 18.15 2.30 -6.04
CA SER A 56 18.06 0.83 -6.19
C SER A 56 17.83 0.35 -7.64
N ILE A 57 17.27 1.19 -8.51
CA ILE A 57 17.14 0.88 -9.94
C ILE A 57 18.54 0.87 -10.58
N ALA A 58 19.37 1.85 -10.20
CA ALA A 58 20.71 2.00 -10.75
C ALA A 58 21.72 1.00 -10.15
N GLN A 59 21.59 0.68 -8.86
CA GLN A 59 22.53 -0.17 -8.14
C GLN A 59 21.80 -1.20 -7.28
N PRO A 60 22.21 -2.48 -7.34
CA PRO A 60 21.71 -3.50 -6.42
C PRO A 60 21.96 -3.09 -4.97
N THR A 61 20.98 -3.31 -4.11
CA THR A 61 21.08 -3.04 -2.68
C THR A 61 20.35 -4.12 -1.89
N GLU A 62 20.57 -4.21 -0.59
CA GLU A 62 19.80 -5.05 0.33
C GLU A 62 18.87 -4.20 1.22
N LYS A 63 18.99 -2.87 1.13
CA LYS A 63 18.32 -1.89 1.99
C LYS A 63 16.96 -1.51 1.41
N MET A 64 16.00 -2.43 1.51
CA MET A 64 14.69 -2.35 0.84
C MET A 64 13.50 -2.07 1.77
N GLY A 65 13.76 -2.00 3.07
CA GLY A 65 12.75 -1.69 4.07
C GLY A 65 12.47 -0.19 4.15
N VAL A 66 11.19 0.16 4.08
CA VAL A 66 10.70 1.52 4.34
C VAL A 66 9.68 1.47 5.47
N TRP A 67 9.91 2.29 6.50
CA TRP A 67 9.01 2.39 7.65
C TRP A 67 8.33 3.76 7.69
N ILE A 68 7.01 3.77 7.63
CA ILE A 68 6.19 4.99 7.67
C ILE A 68 5.54 5.09 9.05
N THR A 69 5.88 6.13 9.79
CA THR A 69 5.33 6.41 11.12
C THR A 69 4.44 7.65 11.11
N GLY A 70 3.41 7.66 11.95
CA GLY A 70 2.57 8.83 12.18
C GLY A 70 1.38 8.53 13.09
N PHE A 71 0.77 9.57 13.68
CA PHE A 71 -0.40 9.42 14.54
C PHE A 71 -1.65 8.95 13.80
N PHE A 72 -2.68 8.49 14.51
CA PHE A 72 -3.97 8.19 13.91
C PHE A 72 -4.51 9.43 13.18
N GLY A 73 -5.08 9.25 11.98
CA GLY A 73 -5.54 10.37 11.14
C GLY A 73 -4.46 11.12 10.37
N SER A 74 -3.17 10.78 10.51
CA SER A 74 -2.09 11.48 9.79
C SER A 74 -1.98 11.16 8.29
N GLY A 75 -2.88 10.33 7.76
CA GLY A 75 -2.94 10.01 6.33
C GLY A 75 -1.99 8.90 5.86
N LYS A 76 -1.41 8.09 6.76
CA LYS A 76 -0.47 6.99 6.39
C LYS A 76 -1.03 6.03 5.33
N SER A 77 -2.22 5.48 5.56
CA SER A 77 -2.87 4.55 4.63
C SER A 77 -3.14 5.21 3.28
N HIS A 78 -3.56 6.48 3.29
CA HIS A 78 -3.76 7.27 2.08
C HIS A 78 -2.43 7.51 1.33
N PHE A 79 -1.38 7.91 2.04
CA PHE A 79 -0.03 8.07 1.47
C PHE A 79 0.48 6.76 0.87
N LEU A 80 0.32 5.64 1.58
CA LEU A 80 0.72 4.31 1.11
C LEU A 80 -0.04 3.92 -0.16
N LYS A 81 -1.34 4.20 -0.22
CA LYS A 81 -2.19 3.93 -1.39
C LYS A 81 -1.79 4.76 -2.60
N ILE A 82 -1.59 6.07 -2.40
CA ILE A 82 -1.12 6.98 -3.46
C ILE A 82 0.28 6.58 -3.94
N LEU A 83 1.16 6.18 -3.04
CA LEU A 83 2.47 5.67 -3.40
C LEU A 83 2.35 4.43 -4.30
N GLY A 84 1.40 3.54 -4.01
CA GLY A 84 1.05 2.40 -4.85
C GLY A 84 0.60 2.82 -6.24
N TYR A 85 -0.36 3.74 -6.36
CA TYR A 85 -0.82 4.23 -7.67
C TYR A 85 0.29 4.87 -8.50
N ILE A 86 1.16 5.67 -7.88
CA ILE A 86 2.29 6.29 -8.57
C ILE A 86 3.27 5.23 -9.07
N LEU A 87 3.56 4.20 -8.26
CA LEU A 87 4.52 3.16 -8.61
C LEU A 87 3.99 2.21 -9.69
N GLU A 88 2.73 1.78 -9.60
CA GLU A 88 2.09 0.91 -10.61
C GLU A 88 1.82 1.68 -11.91
N ASN A 89 1.59 3.00 -11.79
CA ASN A 89 1.47 3.94 -12.90
C ASN A 89 0.42 3.53 -13.95
N GLU A 90 -0.70 2.98 -13.50
CA GLU A 90 -1.83 2.63 -14.35
C GLU A 90 -2.41 3.87 -15.04
N ILE A 91 -3.09 3.65 -16.16
CA ILE A 91 -3.90 4.68 -16.82
C ILE A 91 -5.22 4.77 -16.05
N VAL A 92 -5.51 5.95 -15.52
CA VAL A 92 -6.74 6.24 -14.78
C VAL A 92 -7.41 7.44 -15.45
N ALA A 93 -8.63 7.23 -15.97
CA ALA A 93 -9.38 8.24 -16.72
C ALA A 93 -8.58 8.84 -17.91
N GLY A 94 -7.85 7.98 -18.62
CA GLY A 94 -7.07 8.36 -19.81
C GLY A 94 -5.74 9.07 -19.54
N LYS A 95 -5.34 9.23 -18.27
CA LYS A 95 -4.03 9.80 -17.88
C LYS A 95 -3.25 8.83 -17.00
N ALA A 96 -1.92 8.80 -17.13
CA ALA A 96 -1.07 8.02 -16.23
C ALA A 96 -1.16 8.57 -14.80
N ALA A 97 -1.18 7.70 -13.80
CA ALA A 97 -1.33 8.10 -12.39
C ALA A 97 -0.30 9.16 -11.95
N VAL A 98 0.93 9.08 -12.45
CA VAL A 98 2.00 10.07 -12.17
C VAL A 98 1.65 11.48 -12.65
N SER A 99 0.96 11.60 -13.79
CA SER A 99 0.66 12.90 -14.41
C SER A 99 -0.25 13.77 -13.55
N TYR A 100 -1.03 13.18 -12.63
CA TYR A 100 -1.83 13.93 -11.66
C TYR A 100 -0.99 14.74 -10.66
N PHE A 101 0.31 14.42 -10.53
CA PHE A 101 1.22 15.09 -9.59
C PHE A 101 2.04 16.21 -10.23
N ASP A 102 2.03 16.32 -11.56
CA ASP A 102 2.82 17.30 -12.30
C ASP A 102 2.48 18.75 -11.90
N GLU A 103 1.20 19.04 -11.66
CA GLU A 103 0.71 20.35 -11.23
C GLU A 103 0.73 20.53 -9.69
N LYS A 104 0.98 19.45 -8.93
CA LYS A 104 0.89 19.42 -7.47
C LYS A 104 2.23 19.54 -6.76
N ILE A 105 3.31 19.17 -7.44
CA ILE A 105 4.66 19.14 -6.87
C ILE A 105 5.50 20.19 -7.60
N ASN A 106 5.81 21.30 -6.91
CA ASN A 106 6.60 22.40 -7.48
C ASN A 106 8.11 22.11 -7.57
N TYR A 107 8.55 20.89 -7.21
CA TYR A 107 9.95 20.50 -7.20
C TYR A 107 10.28 19.56 -8.36
N GLU A 108 10.87 20.12 -9.42
CA GLU A 108 11.17 19.41 -10.66
C GLU A 108 12.04 18.17 -10.46
N MET A 109 13.02 18.23 -9.55
CA MET A 109 13.87 17.07 -9.22
C MET A 109 13.07 15.92 -8.61
N VAL A 110 12.07 16.21 -7.78
CA VAL A 110 11.20 15.19 -7.17
C VAL A 110 10.30 14.57 -8.23
N LEU A 111 9.72 15.39 -9.12
CA LEU A 111 8.94 14.91 -10.25
C LEU A 111 9.77 14.03 -11.20
N ALA A 112 11.02 14.41 -11.46
CA ALA A 112 11.92 13.59 -12.28
C ALA A 112 12.19 12.22 -11.65
N ASP A 113 12.47 12.19 -10.34
CA ASP A 113 12.64 10.94 -9.59
C ASP A 113 11.36 10.08 -9.64
N ILE A 114 10.19 10.68 -9.40
CA ILE A 114 8.89 9.98 -9.48
C ILE A 114 8.67 9.37 -10.86
N ARG A 115 8.81 10.17 -11.93
CA ARG A 115 8.62 9.73 -13.32
C ARG A 115 9.60 8.62 -13.70
N GLN A 116 10.84 8.69 -13.25
CA GLN A 116 11.81 7.63 -13.50
C GLN A 116 11.43 6.33 -12.78
N CYS A 117 10.99 6.42 -11.53
CA CYS A 117 10.57 5.24 -10.74
C CYS A 117 9.30 4.60 -11.31
N ALA A 118 8.34 5.40 -11.76
CA ALA A 118 7.08 4.93 -12.34
C ALA A 118 7.21 4.38 -13.77
N LYS A 119 8.31 4.67 -14.46
CA LYS A 119 8.67 4.02 -15.73
C LYS A 119 9.21 2.61 -15.53
N ALA A 120 9.66 2.27 -14.32
CA ALA A 120 10.05 0.90 -14.04
C ALA A 120 8.80 0.01 -14.08
N ASN A 121 8.95 -1.21 -14.60
CA ASN A 121 7.87 -2.19 -14.60
C ASN A 121 7.65 -2.67 -13.17
N ASN A 122 6.65 -2.14 -12.49
CA ASN A 122 6.41 -2.33 -11.07
C ASN A 122 5.11 -3.12 -10.86
N LYS A 123 5.15 -4.09 -9.96
CA LYS A 123 3.98 -4.80 -9.45
C LYS A 123 3.77 -4.40 -8.00
N VAL A 124 2.66 -3.71 -7.73
CA VAL A 124 2.32 -3.26 -6.39
C VAL A 124 1.42 -4.28 -5.71
N VAL A 125 1.80 -4.66 -4.48
CA VAL A 125 1.04 -5.56 -3.62
C VAL A 125 0.62 -4.79 -2.39
N LEU A 126 -0.52 -4.12 -2.48
CA LEU A 126 -1.10 -3.30 -1.41
C LEU A 126 -2.11 -4.11 -0.59
N PHE A 127 -1.93 -4.20 0.72
CA PHE A 127 -2.87 -4.86 1.62
C PHE A 127 -2.78 -4.34 3.06
N ASN A 128 -3.90 -4.42 3.77
CA ASN A 128 -3.94 -4.24 5.22
C ASN A 128 -3.67 -5.61 5.89
N ILE A 129 -2.66 -5.67 6.77
CA ILE A 129 -2.23 -6.93 7.38
C ILE A 129 -3.25 -7.50 8.36
N ASP A 130 -3.96 -6.65 9.11
CA ASP A 130 -4.96 -7.05 10.10
C ASP A 130 -6.19 -7.69 9.41
N SER A 131 -6.65 -7.10 8.31
CA SER A 131 -7.76 -7.63 7.51
C SER A 131 -7.47 -8.97 6.83
N LYS A 132 -6.19 -9.27 6.55
CA LYS A 132 -5.78 -10.52 5.87
C LYS A 132 -5.39 -11.64 6.83
N ALA A 133 -5.14 -11.32 8.11
CA ALA A 133 -4.88 -12.30 9.14
C ALA A 133 -6.16 -13.10 9.43
N LYS A 134 -6.20 -14.38 9.03
CA LYS A 134 -7.29 -15.28 9.44
C LYS A 134 -7.08 -15.67 10.90
N SER A 135 -8.18 -15.73 11.66
CA SER A 135 -8.24 -15.96 13.10
C SER A 135 -7.73 -17.34 13.60
N ASP A 136 -7.08 -18.16 12.77
CA ASP A 136 -6.98 -19.61 13.01
C ASP A 136 -5.60 -20.26 12.78
N SER A 137 -4.51 -19.50 12.65
CA SER A 137 -3.18 -20.10 12.51
C SER A 137 -2.50 -20.32 13.87
N LYS A 138 -2.60 -21.57 14.37
CA LYS A 138 -1.89 -22.12 15.55
C LYS A 138 -0.34 -22.07 15.49
N LYS A 139 0.26 -21.30 14.59
CA LYS A 139 1.71 -21.03 14.52
C LYS A 139 1.93 -19.53 14.27
N ILE A 140 1.89 -18.76 15.36
CA ILE A 140 2.10 -17.30 15.38
C ILE A 140 3.45 -16.92 14.74
N THR A 141 4.44 -17.81 14.76
CA THR A 141 5.83 -17.55 14.36
C THR A 141 6.04 -17.30 12.85
N GLN A 142 5.09 -17.65 11.97
CA GLN A 142 5.21 -17.46 10.50
C GLN A 142 4.12 -16.60 9.86
N ALA A 143 3.27 -15.95 10.67
CA ALA A 143 2.07 -15.30 10.18
C ALA A 143 2.33 -14.18 9.15
N VAL A 144 3.38 -13.36 9.32
CA VAL A 144 3.67 -12.23 8.42
C VAL A 144 4.07 -12.73 7.02
N MET A 145 4.99 -13.70 6.95
CA MET A 145 5.40 -14.33 5.69
C MET A 145 4.23 -14.97 4.95
N ASP A 146 3.38 -15.72 5.65
CA ASP A 146 2.20 -16.37 5.05
C ASP A 146 1.22 -15.34 4.46
N ILE A 147 1.00 -14.22 5.18
CA ILE A 147 0.15 -13.13 4.69
C ILE A 147 0.78 -12.46 3.47
N MET A 148 2.09 -12.19 3.48
CA MET A 148 2.80 -11.61 2.34
C MET A 148 2.73 -12.52 1.11
N LEU A 149 2.99 -13.82 1.28
CA LEU A 149 2.90 -14.80 0.19
C LEU A 149 1.47 -14.89 -0.36
N ARG A 150 0.47 -14.91 0.51
CA ARG A 150 -0.94 -14.90 0.10
C ARG A 150 -1.27 -13.64 -0.71
N ALA A 151 -0.88 -12.47 -0.22
CA ALA A 151 -1.11 -11.21 -0.92
C ALA A 151 -0.38 -11.16 -2.27
N PHE A 152 0.84 -11.68 -2.33
CA PHE A 152 1.60 -11.82 -3.56
C PHE A 152 0.87 -12.71 -4.56
N ASN A 153 0.46 -13.91 -4.15
CA ASN A 153 -0.28 -14.85 -4.99
C ASN A 153 -1.59 -14.26 -5.53
N GLU A 154 -2.36 -13.56 -4.69
CA GLU A 154 -3.58 -12.87 -5.13
C GLU A 154 -3.27 -11.79 -6.17
N SER A 155 -2.19 -11.02 -5.99
CA SER A 155 -1.81 -9.94 -6.90
C SER A 155 -1.41 -10.41 -8.30
N ILE A 156 -0.85 -11.61 -8.41
CA ILE A 156 -0.45 -12.25 -9.68
C ILE A 156 -1.56 -13.13 -10.27
N GLY A 157 -2.72 -13.22 -9.60
CA GLY A 157 -3.88 -13.97 -10.09
C GLY A 157 -3.99 -15.41 -9.60
N TYR A 158 -3.09 -15.88 -8.72
CA TYR A 158 -3.12 -17.21 -8.11
C TYR A 158 -4.01 -17.28 -6.85
N CYS A 159 -4.20 -18.50 -6.35
CA CYS A 159 -5.03 -18.80 -5.20
C CYS A 159 -4.40 -18.29 -3.88
N GLY A 160 -4.88 -17.15 -3.37
CA GLY A 160 -4.44 -16.66 -2.07
C GLY A 160 -4.83 -17.53 -0.88
N SER A 161 -5.99 -18.18 -0.96
CA SER A 161 -6.56 -18.88 0.21
C SER A 161 -5.80 -20.16 0.62
N ARG A 162 -5.07 -20.78 -0.31
CA ARG A 162 -4.41 -22.07 -0.13
C ARG A 162 -3.04 -22.05 -0.81
N PRO A 163 -1.94 -21.95 -0.05
CA PRO A 163 -0.60 -21.85 -0.60
C PRO A 163 -0.20 -22.98 -1.56
N TRP A 164 -0.55 -24.23 -1.25
CA TRP A 164 -0.27 -25.39 -2.13
C TRP A 164 -0.97 -25.32 -3.49
N VAL A 165 -2.17 -24.72 -3.54
CA VAL A 165 -2.90 -24.53 -4.81
C VAL A 165 -2.18 -23.49 -5.66
N ALA A 166 -1.72 -22.40 -5.05
CA ALA A 166 -0.95 -21.39 -5.75
C ALA A 166 0.41 -21.92 -6.24
N ASP A 167 1.06 -22.81 -5.50
CA ASP A 167 2.30 -23.45 -5.93
C ASP A 167 2.08 -24.38 -7.13
N MET A 168 0.97 -25.15 -7.11
CA MET A 168 0.55 -25.94 -8.26
C MET A 168 0.24 -25.06 -9.48
N GLU A 169 -0.51 -23.96 -9.30
CA GLU A 169 -0.80 -23.00 -10.37
C GLU A 169 0.50 -22.40 -10.94
N ARG A 170 1.45 -22.03 -10.08
CA ARG A 170 2.76 -21.52 -10.49
C ARG A 170 3.57 -22.55 -11.28
N THR A 171 3.61 -23.80 -10.82
CA THR A 171 4.34 -24.86 -11.51
C THR A 171 3.73 -25.15 -12.88
N LEU A 172 2.40 -25.12 -12.99
CA LEU A 172 1.70 -25.28 -14.27
C LEU A 172 1.88 -24.08 -15.19
N ASP A 173 1.98 -22.86 -14.66
CA ASP A 173 2.30 -21.65 -15.41
C ASP A 173 3.74 -21.68 -15.94
N ASP A 174 4.70 -22.12 -15.14
CA ASP A 174 6.09 -22.30 -15.57
C ASP A 174 6.24 -23.36 -16.66
N GLU A 175 5.36 -24.36 -16.69
CA GLU A 175 5.27 -25.35 -17.77
C GLU A 175 4.45 -24.87 -18.99
N GLY A 176 3.81 -23.70 -18.93
CA GLY A 176 2.92 -23.20 -19.98
C GLY A 176 1.62 -24.01 -20.14
N LYS A 177 1.23 -24.75 -19.10
CA LYS A 177 0.11 -25.71 -19.10
C LYS A 177 -1.09 -25.26 -18.26
N LEU A 178 -0.98 -24.12 -17.57
CA LEU A 178 -2.03 -23.61 -16.69
C LEU A 178 -3.38 -23.43 -17.41
N GLU A 179 -3.39 -22.82 -18.60
CA GLU A 179 -4.63 -22.61 -19.37
C GLU A 179 -5.28 -23.93 -19.79
N GLN A 180 -4.47 -24.92 -20.19
CA GLN A 180 -4.95 -26.26 -20.56
C GLN A 180 -5.55 -26.99 -19.35
N PHE A 181 -4.92 -26.83 -18.18
CA PHE A 181 -5.43 -27.35 -16.92
C PHE A 181 -6.76 -26.71 -16.54
N ILE A 182 -6.86 -25.38 -16.63
CA ILE A 182 -8.12 -24.67 -16.35
C ILE A 182 -9.21 -25.15 -17.29
N GLY A 183 -8.96 -25.20 -18.60
CA GLY A 183 -9.94 -25.67 -19.58
C GLY A 183 -10.40 -27.11 -19.33
N LYS A 184 -9.48 -28.03 -19.02
CA LYS A 184 -9.80 -29.42 -18.70
C LYS A 184 -10.56 -29.55 -17.38
N PHE A 185 -10.21 -28.76 -16.38
CA PHE A 185 -10.93 -28.74 -15.12
C PHE A 185 -12.36 -28.23 -15.29
N GLU A 186 -12.56 -27.16 -16.06
CA GLU A 186 -13.89 -26.60 -16.34
C GLU A 186 -14.76 -27.56 -17.16
N GLU A 187 -14.16 -28.28 -18.12
CA GLU A 187 -14.84 -29.33 -18.89
C GLU A 187 -15.34 -30.49 -17.99
N LEU A 188 -14.47 -30.97 -17.08
CA LEU A 188 -14.77 -32.11 -16.22
C LEU A 188 -15.70 -31.77 -15.05
N SER A 189 -15.49 -30.61 -14.42
CA SER A 189 -16.22 -30.20 -13.21
C SER A 189 -17.46 -29.36 -13.51
N LYS A 190 -17.59 -28.82 -14.73
CA LYS A 190 -18.60 -27.82 -15.14
C LYS A 190 -18.62 -26.58 -14.24
N ARG A 191 -17.53 -26.28 -13.55
CA ARG A 191 -17.40 -25.16 -12.61
C ARG A 191 -16.15 -24.36 -12.93
N ASN A 192 -16.24 -23.05 -12.73
CA ASN A 192 -15.11 -22.17 -12.97
C ASN A 192 -13.98 -22.42 -11.94
N TRP A 193 -12.74 -22.55 -12.43
CA TRP A 193 -11.59 -22.82 -11.57
C TRP A 193 -11.34 -21.70 -10.55
N VAL A 194 -11.42 -20.44 -10.97
CA VAL A 194 -11.13 -19.26 -10.13
C VAL A 194 -12.07 -19.17 -8.93
N GLN A 195 -13.33 -19.60 -9.09
CA GLN A 195 -14.31 -19.64 -8.00
C GLN A 195 -14.17 -20.88 -7.10
N THR A 196 -13.69 -22.00 -7.65
CA THR A 196 -13.64 -23.29 -6.95
C THR A 196 -12.29 -23.61 -6.32
N ARG A 197 -11.21 -22.91 -6.70
CA ARG A 197 -9.85 -23.08 -6.16
C ARG A 197 -9.76 -22.88 -4.64
N ALA A 198 -10.64 -22.09 -4.05
CA ALA A 198 -10.74 -21.93 -2.59
C ALA A 198 -11.16 -23.22 -1.86
N ASN A 199 -11.87 -24.11 -2.57
CA ASN A 199 -12.34 -25.40 -2.10
C ASN A 199 -11.66 -26.56 -2.83
N ALA A 200 -10.39 -26.38 -3.24
CA ALA A 200 -9.62 -27.39 -3.98
C ALA A 200 -9.59 -28.78 -3.30
N LEU A 201 -9.70 -28.87 -1.96
CA LEU A 201 -9.82 -30.13 -1.24
C LEU A 201 -11.06 -30.95 -1.64
N LEU A 202 -12.20 -30.30 -1.88
CA LEU A 202 -13.45 -30.96 -2.26
C LEU A 202 -13.45 -31.42 -3.72
N ASN A 203 -12.67 -30.74 -4.56
CA ASN A 203 -12.57 -31.05 -5.99
C ASN A 203 -11.30 -31.86 -6.33
N ARG A 204 -10.68 -32.51 -5.34
CA ARG A 204 -9.43 -33.27 -5.51
C ARG A 204 -9.49 -34.26 -6.67
N ASP A 205 -10.58 -35.00 -6.81
CA ASP A 205 -10.73 -35.99 -7.88
C ASP A 205 -10.71 -35.36 -9.28
N TYR A 206 -11.32 -34.18 -9.43
CA TYR A 206 -11.32 -33.43 -10.70
C TYR A 206 -9.95 -32.80 -10.98
N ILE A 207 -9.26 -32.32 -9.95
CA ILE A 207 -7.88 -31.81 -10.05
C ILE A 207 -6.94 -32.94 -10.50
N ILE A 208 -7.05 -34.13 -9.92
CA ILE A 208 -6.26 -35.31 -10.29
C ILE A 208 -6.49 -35.67 -11.75
N LYS A 209 -7.75 -35.77 -12.19
CA LYS A 209 -8.08 -36.10 -13.58
C LYS A 209 -7.57 -35.05 -14.58
N ALA A 210 -7.65 -33.77 -14.23
CA ALA A 210 -7.09 -32.69 -15.03
C ALA A 210 -5.55 -32.75 -15.09
N LEU A 211 -4.88 -32.99 -13.96
CA LEU A 211 -3.41 -33.13 -13.91
C LEU A 211 -2.91 -34.35 -14.71
N VAL A 212 -3.59 -35.49 -14.60
CA VAL A 212 -3.29 -36.70 -15.39
C VAL A 212 -3.37 -36.41 -16.89
N SER A 213 -4.41 -35.69 -17.31
CA SER A 213 -4.63 -35.35 -18.72
C SER A 213 -3.59 -34.36 -19.27
N VAL A 214 -3.09 -33.44 -18.43
CA VAL A 214 -2.21 -32.33 -18.85
C VAL A 214 -0.72 -32.68 -18.72
N ARG A 215 -0.36 -33.49 -17.73
CA ARG A 215 1.02 -33.92 -17.49
C ARG A 215 1.32 -35.34 -17.95
N ASN A 216 0.35 -36.09 -18.47
CA ASN A 216 0.51 -37.51 -18.84
C ASN A 216 1.14 -38.36 -17.71
N MET A 217 0.80 -38.05 -16.46
CA MET A 217 1.25 -38.79 -15.28
C MET A 217 0.20 -39.83 -14.85
N SER A 218 0.60 -40.87 -14.12
CA SER A 218 -0.36 -41.83 -13.57
C SER A 218 -1.24 -41.19 -12.50
N GLU A 219 -2.46 -41.70 -12.30
CA GLU A 219 -3.36 -41.23 -11.23
C GLU A 219 -2.73 -41.34 -9.84
N GLU A 220 -1.90 -42.36 -9.61
CA GLU A 220 -1.15 -42.54 -8.36
C GLU A 220 -0.11 -41.45 -8.16
N SER A 221 0.63 -41.07 -9.21
CA SER A 221 1.61 -39.99 -9.15
C SER A 221 0.94 -38.63 -8.92
N ALA A 222 -0.21 -38.38 -9.55
CA ALA A 222 -0.99 -37.17 -9.30
C ALA A 222 -1.54 -37.09 -7.87
N LYS A 223 -2.02 -38.22 -7.32
CA LYS A 223 -2.47 -38.31 -5.91
C LYS A 223 -1.32 -38.07 -4.94
N GLN A 224 -0.16 -38.66 -5.20
CA GLN A 224 1.03 -38.47 -4.37
C GLN A 224 1.54 -37.02 -4.45
N PHE A 225 1.56 -36.41 -5.62
CA PHE A 225 1.92 -35.00 -5.80
C PHE A 225 1.03 -34.07 -4.98
N ILE A 226 -0.31 -34.23 -5.03
CA ILE A 226 -1.23 -33.43 -4.21
C ILE A 226 -1.08 -33.78 -2.73
N GLY A 227 -0.84 -35.05 -2.39
CA GLY A 227 -0.61 -35.51 -1.02
C GLY A 227 0.61 -34.85 -0.39
N ASP A 228 1.74 -34.87 -1.09
CA ASP A 228 3.00 -34.26 -0.67
C ASP A 228 2.87 -32.74 -0.56
N GLN A 229 2.24 -32.10 -1.54
CA GLN A 229 1.93 -30.66 -1.54
C GLN A 229 0.91 -30.26 -0.46
N THR A 230 0.06 -31.16 0.03
CA THR A 230 -0.86 -30.83 1.13
C THR A 230 -0.20 -31.05 2.50
N ASN A 231 0.60 -32.11 2.66
CA ASN A 231 1.10 -32.55 3.97
C ASN A 231 2.48 -31.98 4.32
N ASN A 232 3.34 -31.73 3.34
CA ASN A 232 4.74 -31.31 3.56
C ASN A 232 5.01 -29.86 3.15
N PHE A 233 3.97 -29.10 2.80
CA PHE A 233 4.14 -27.72 2.36
C PHE A 233 4.40 -26.80 3.55
N THR A 234 5.69 -26.64 3.87
CA THR A 234 6.19 -25.62 4.78
C THR A 234 7.03 -24.64 3.96
N ASN A 235 6.55 -23.42 3.80
CA ASN A 235 7.37 -22.37 3.20
C ASN A 235 8.30 -21.78 4.24
N THR A 236 9.57 -21.68 3.87
CA THR A 236 10.53 -20.84 4.59
C THR A 236 10.49 -19.42 4.04
N THR A 237 11.01 -18.46 4.80
CA THR A 237 11.20 -17.08 4.34
C THR A 237 12.15 -17.02 3.12
N GLU A 238 13.13 -17.91 3.06
CA GLU A 238 14.02 -18.05 1.90
C GLU A 238 13.28 -18.51 0.65
N ASP A 239 12.38 -19.50 0.76
CA ASP A 239 11.61 -19.99 -0.38
C ASP A 239 10.66 -18.92 -0.90
N PHE A 240 10.02 -18.17 0.01
CA PHE A 240 9.24 -16.99 -0.35
C PHE A 240 10.09 -15.96 -1.12
N ALA A 241 11.30 -15.65 -0.64
CA ALA A 241 12.18 -14.70 -1.32
C ALA A 241 12.64 -15.21 -2.70
N LYS A 242 12.91 -16.51 -2.85
CA LYS A 242 13.21 -17.13 -4.15
C LYS A 242 12.02 -17.06 -5.10
N ILE A 243 10.82 -17.31 -4.62
CA ILE A 243 9.57 -17.20 -5.40
C ILE A 243 9.43 -15.78 -5.98
N VAL A 244 9.56 -14.75 -5.12
CA VAL A 244 9.47 -13.36 -5.54
C VAL A 244 10.59 -13.02 -6.53
N ASN A 245 11.82 -13.44 -6.26
CA ASN A 245 12.95 -13.20 -7.15
C ASN A 245 12.76 -13.85 -8.53
N ASN A 246 12.30 -15.09 -8.59
CA ASN A 246 12.02 -15.80 -9.85
C ASN A 246 10.97 -15.06 -10.67
N TYR A 247 9.91 -14.56 -10.02
CA TYR A 247 8.90 -13.75 -10.68
C TYR A 247 9.50 -12.43 -11.22
N CYS A 248 10.31 -11.74 -10.42
CA CYS A 248 10.98 -10.50 -10.84
C CYS A 248 11.88 -10.73 -12.07
N LEU A 249 12.62 -11.83 -12.10
CA LEU A 249 13.49 -12.21 -13.23
C LEU A 249 12.70 -12.61 -14.48
N LYS A 250 11.66 -13.44 -14.33
CA LYS A 250 10.82 -13.95 -15.44
C LYS A 250 10.10 -12.80 -16.15
N HIS A 251 9.49 -11.89 -15.40
CA HIS A 251 8.68 -10.81 -15.96
C HIS A 251 9.44 -9.49 -16.14
N LYS A 252 10.71 -9.41 -15.72
CA LYS A 252 11.48 -8.16 -15.63
C LYS A 252 10.70 -7.08 -14.88
N THR A 253 10.08 -7.49 -13.78
CA THR A 253 9.19 -6.67 -12.96
C THR A 253 9.78 -6.51 -11.57
N ARG A 254 9.57 -5.35 -10.95
CA ARG A 254 9.95 -5.08 -9.56
C ARG A 254 8.72 -5.23 -8.69
N VAL A 255 8.81 -5.92 -7.56
CA VAL A 255 7.67 -6.16 -6.67
C VAL A 255 7.76 -5.20 -5.48
N ILE A 256 6.68 -4.47 -5.18
CA ILE A 256 6.62 -3.58 -4.03
C ILE A 256 5.49 -4.03 -3.12
N PHE A 257 5.84 -4.50 -1.92
CA PHE A 257 4.89 -4.81 -0.86
C PHE A 257 4.58 -3.53 -0.09
N LEU A 258 3.31 -3.14 -0.09
CA LEU A 258 2.79 -2.01 0.65
C LEU A 258 1.83 -2.54 1.72
N MET A 259 2.31 -2.57 2.96
CA MET A 259 1.64 -3.22 4.09
C MET A 259 1.12 -2.16 5.06
N ASP A 260 -0.20 -2.08 5.18
CA ASP A 260 -0.83 -1.15 6.10
C ASP A 260 -1.08 -1.77 7.49
N GLU A 261 -0.96 -0.96 8.53
CA GLU A 261 -1.21 -1.28 9.95
C GLU A 261 -0.29 -2.37 10.56
N VAL A 262 0.90 -2.56 9.99
CA VAL A 262 1.89 -3.52 10.49
C VAL A 262 2.29 -3.25 11.94
N GLY A 263 2.45 -1.98 12.33
CA GLY A 263 2.80 -1.64 13.71
C GLY A 263 1.72 -2.05 14.73
N GLN A 264 0.45 -2.02 14.36
CA GLN A 264 -0.64 -2.43 15.23
C GLN A 264 -0.76 -3.96 15.29
N PHE A 265 -0.59 -4.63 14.15
CA PHE A 265 -0.61 -6.09 14.06
C PHE A 265 0.51 -6.75 14.87
N ILE A 266 1.74 -6.21 14.77
CA ILE A 266 2.88 -6.71 15.53
C ILE A 266 2.73 -6.34 17.02
N GLY A 267 2.23 -5.15 17.32
CA GLY A 267 2.05 -4.66 18.69
C GLY A 267 3.36 -4.74 19.49
N TYR A 268 3.40 -5.62 20.48
CA TYR A 268 4.59 -5.89 21.31
C TYR A 268 5.19 -7.28 21.11
N ASP A 269 4.72 -8.03 20.09
CA ASP A 269 5.18 -9.39 19.81
C ASP A 269 6.52 -9.37 19.06
N THR A 270 7.58 -9.72 19.79
CA THR A 270 8.93 -9.81 19.24
C THR A 270 9.05 -10.89 18.17
N GLN A 271 8.27 -11.97 18.21
CA GLN A 271 8.36 -13.06 17.22
C GLN A 271 7.83 -12.65 15.86
N LEU A 272 6.68 -11.97 15.82
CA LEU A 272 6.12 -11.42 14.57
C LEU A 272 7.04 -10.36 13.97
N MET A 273 7.67 -9.56 14.82
CA MET A 273 8.64 -8.56 14.41
C MET A 273 9.90 -9.21 13.80
N LEU A 274 10.46 -10.23 14.47
CA LEU A 274 11.59 -11.01 13.95
C LEU A 274 11.22 -11.69 12.63
N ASN A 275 9.99 -12.19 12.48
CA ASN A 275 9.54 -12.79 11.22
C ASN A 275 9.55 -11.77 10.06
N LEU A 276 9.00 -10.56 10.29
CA LEU A 276 9.04 -9.48 9.30
C LEU A 276 10.49 -9.13 8.94
N GLN A 277 11.37 -9.06 9.94
CA GLN A 277 12.79 -8.79 9.72
C GLN A 277 13.43 -9.86 8.83
N THR A 278 13.24 -11.14 9.14
CA THR A 278 13.79 -12.26 8.34
C THR A 278 13.25 -12.21 6.91
N CYS A 279 11.96 -11.91 6.72
CA CYS A 279 11.38 -11.74 5.38
C CYS A 279 12.07 -10.63 4.58
N VAL A 280 12.27 -9.45 5.19
CA VAL A 280 12.93 -8.32 4.53
C VAL A 280 14.41 -8.63 4.24
N GLU A 281 15.08 -9.34 5.14
CA GLU A 281 16.47 -9.76 4.97
C GLU A 281 16.64 -10.76 3.82
N ASP A 282 15.83 -11.81 3.78
CA ASP A 282 15.86 -12.80 2.70
C ASP A 282 15.50 -12.15 1.36
N LEU A 283 14.48 -11.29 1.32
CA LEU A 283 14.16 -10.50 0.12
C LEU A 283 15.33 -9.62 -0.32
N GLY A 284 16.04 -8.97 0.62
CA GLY A 284 17.25 -8.20 0.33
C GLY A 284 18.35 -9.06 -0.30
N LYS A 285 18.65 -10.22 0.29
CA LYS A 285 19.68 -11.16 -0.14
C LYS A 285 19.43 -11.74 -1.54
N PHE A 286 18.19 -12.15 -1.81
CA PHE A 286 17.82 -12.81 -3.07
C PHE A 286 17.42 -11.81 -4.17
N CYS A 287 16.57 -10.81 -3.87
CA CYS A 287 16.02 -9.90 -4.88
C CYS A 287 16.93 -8.71 -5.17
N ARG A 288 17.87 -8.36 -4.27
CA ARG A 288 18.88 -7.29 -4.44
C ARG A 288 18.35 -5.97 -5.01
N GLY A 289 17.16 -5.56 -4.58
CA GLY A 289 16.50 -4.32 -5.01
C GLY A 289 15.39 -4.46 -6.02
N GLN A 290 15.13 -5.66 -6.50
CA GLN A 290 13.92 -5.94 -7.28
C GLN A 290 12.67 -6.08 -6.41
N ALA A 291 12.81 -6.23 -5.09
CA ALA A 291 11.69 -6.29 -4.15
C ALA A 291 11.82 -5.21 -3.07
N TRP A 292 10.73 -4.50 -2.78
CA TRP A 292 10.66 -3.46 -1.74
C TRP A 292 9.56 -3.78 -0.74
N VAL A 293 9.78 -3.43 0.53
CA VAL A 293 8.80 -3.64 1.60
C VAL A 293 8.57 -2.32 2.34
N VAL A 294 7.37 -1.78 2.19
CA VAL A 294 6.93 -0.53 2.83
C VAL A 294 5.86 -0.87 3.85
N VAL A 295 6.05 -0.45 5.09
CA VAL A 295 5.14 -0.74 6.19
C VAL A 295 4.69 0.53 6.89
N THR A 296 3.46 0.56 7.39
CA THR A 296 2.95 1.67 8.21
C THR A 296 2.81 1.27 9.68
N SER A 297 3.06 2.23 10.58
CA SER A 297 2.92 2.07 12.03
C SER A 297 2.44 3.36 12.69
N GLN A 298 1.69 3.22 13.78
CA GLN A 298 1.28 4.36 14.62
C GLN A 298 2.43 4.90 15.47
N GLN A 299 3.28 4.01 15.98
CA GLN A 299 4.41 4.39 16.82
C GLN A 299 5.72 4.40 16.02
N GLU A 300 6.63 5.31 16.40
CA GLU A 300 8.00 5.25 15.92
C GLU A 300 8.64 3.97 16.46
N LEU A 301 9.46 3.32 15.63
CA LEU A 301 10.29 2.19 16.06
C LEU A 301 11.05 2.52 17.35
N LYS A 302 11.50 3.77 17.53
CA LYS A 302 12.18 4.24 18.75
C LYS A 302 11.31 4.20 20.00
N ALA A 303 10.03 4.54 19.92
CA ALA A 303 9.14 4.53 21.07
C ALA A 303 8.78 3.10 21.54
N MET A 304 8.74 2.14 20.61
CA MET A 304 8.57 0.71 20.95
C MET A 304 9.79 0.13 21.71
N ILE A 305 10.98 0.69 21.45
CA ILE A 305 12.28 0.22 21.94
C ILE A 305 12.53 0.53 23.42
N ASP A 306 12.02 1.66 23.93
CA ASP A 306 12.31 2.14 25.28
C ASP A 306 11.63 1.35 26.41
N SER A 307 10.89 0.27 26.07
CA SER A 307 10.10 -0.48 27.04
C SER A 307 10.84 -1.63 27.76
N THR A 308 11.99 -2.14 27.29
CA THR A 308 12.80 -3.15 28.03
C THR A 308 14.21 -3.37 27.43
N ARG A 309 15.26 -3.57 28.26
CA ARG A 309 16.67 -3.72 27.83
C ARG A 309 16.92 -4.87 26.83
N ASP A 310 16.28 -6.03 26.99
CA ASP A 310 16.44 -7.16 26.05
C ASP A 310 15.77 -6.89 24.69
N LYS A 311 14.70 -6.08 24.67
CA LYS A 311 14.04 -5.65 23.43
C LYS A 311 14.87 -4.63 22.65
N GLN A 312 15.77 -3.87 23.30
CA GLN A 312 16.59 -2.87 22.59
C GLN A 312 17.56 -3.52 21.59
N GLN A 313 18.11 -4.69 21.90
CA GLN A 313 19.12 -5.33 21.06
C GLN A 313 18.52 -5.89 19.76
N ASP A 314 17.38 -6.56 19.82
CA ASP A 314 16.71 -7.09 18.63
C ASP A 314 16.15 -5.98 17.74
N PHE A 315 15.59 -4.93 18.33
CA PHE A 315 15.03 -3.81 17.57
C PHE A 315 16.10 -2.89 16.94
N SER A 316 17.31 -2.83 17.50
CA SER A 316 18.44 -2.14 16.86
C SER A 316 18.85 -2.77 15.51
N LYS A 317 18.68 -4.10 15.36
CA LYS A 317 18.93 -4.81 14.09
C LYS A 317 17.87 -4.48 13.04
N ILE A 318 16.61 -4.39 13.44
CA ILE A 318 15.48 -3.97 12.58
C ILE A 318 15.73 -2.59 11.99
N GLN A 319 16.24 -1.68 12.81
CA GLN A 319 16.55 -0.32 12.39
C GLN A 319 17.54 -0.25 11.23
N GLY A 320 18.45 -1.22 11.09
CA GLY A 320 19.39 -1.31 9.98
C GLY A 320 18.83 -1.97 8.72
N ARG A 321 17.64 -2.59 8.79
CA ARG A 321 16.93 -3.17 7.62
C ARG A 321 15.88 -2.21 7.06
N PHE A 322 15.28 -1.40 7.93
CA PHE A 322 14.40 -0.27 7.59
C PHE A 322 15.17 1.06 7.61
N ASP A 323 16.14 1.19 6.70
CA ASP A 323 16.99 2.37 6.58
C ASP A 323 16.23 3.63 6.15
N THR A 324 15.13 3.45 5.41
CA THR A 324 14.31 4.58 4.95
C THR A 324 13.15 4.79 5.91
N ARG A 325 13.12 5.94 6.58
CA ARG A 325 12.07 6.29 7.55
C ARG A 325 11.33 7.52 7.08
N LEU A 326 10.01 7.41 7.02
CA LEU A 326 9.12 8.50 6.67
C LEU A 326 8.26 8.82 7.89
N LEU A 327 8.17 10.11 8.24
CA LEU A 327 7.36 10.59 9.35
C LEU A 327 6.22 11.42 8.78
N LEU A 328 5.00 11.08 9.16
CA LEU A 328 3.76 11.76 8.83
C LEU A 328 3.11 12.22 10.13
N SER A 329 3.41 13.44 10.56
CA SER A 329 2.97 14.04 11.81
C SER A 329 1.46 14.32 11.86
N GLY A 330 0.82 14.50 10.70
CA GLY A 330 -0.59 14.90 10.63
C GLY A 330 -0.82 16.39 10.94
N ALA A 331 0.25 17.15 11.17
CA ALA A 331 0.18 18.58 11.51
C ALA A 331 -0.45 19.44 10.41
N ASN A 332 -0.53 18.94 9.19
CA ASN A 332 -1.04 19.66 8.03
C ASN A 332 -2.51 19.28 7.69
N ALA A 333 -3.26 18.71 8.63
CA ALA A 333 -4.68 18.40 8.41
C ALA A 333 -5.48 19.64 7.99
N ASP A 334 -5.20 20.79 8.61
CA ASP A 334 -5.82 22.07 8.29
C ASP A 334 -5.54 22.50 6.84
N GLU A 335 -4.28 22.39 6.40
CA GLU A 335 -3.87 22.69 5.02
C GLU A 335 -4.59 21.77 4.02
N VAL A 336 -4.68 20.47 4.34
CA VAL A 336 -5.38 19.48 3.51
C VAL A 336 -6.86 19.82 3.42
N ILE A 337 -7.53 20.17 4.53
CA ILE A 337 -8.96 20.54 4.51
C ILE A 337 -9.17 21.80 3.67
N LYS A 338 -8.35 22.84 3.87
CA LYS A 338 -8.42 24.10 3.12
C LYS A 338 -8.28 23.87 1.63
N ARG A 339 -7.27 23.11 1.21
CA ARG A 339 -6.98 22.84 -0.21
C ARG A 339 -7.92 21.83 -0.85
N ARG A 340 -8.39 20.82 -0.10
CA ARG A 340 -9.21 19.74 -0.67
C ARG A 340 -10.69 20.07 -0.69
N ILE A 341 -11.20 20.71 0.37
CA ILE A 341 -12.65 20.92 0.55
C ILE A 341 -13.00 22.39 0.30
N LEU A 342 -12.17 23.30 0.79
CA LEU A 342 -12.51 24.72 0.84
C LEU A 342 -11.95 25.54 -0.33
N GLU A 343 -11.29 24.92 -1.30
CA GLU A 343 -10.72 25.62 -2.46
C GLU A 343 -11.80 26.45 -3.16
N LYS A 344 -11.51 27.72 -3.39
CA LYS A 344 -12.45 28.70 -3.92
C LYS A 344 -12.25 28.87 -5.43
N LYS A 345 -13.32 29.21 -6.14
CA LYS A 345 -13.22 29.72 -7.52
C LYS A 345 -12.55 31.09 -7.51
N ASP A 346 -11.80 31.41 -8.56
CA ASP A 346 -11.09 32.70 -8.69
C ASP A 346 -12.03 33.90 -8.54
N ILE A 347 -13.27 33.78 -9.04
CA ILE A 347 -14.31 34.82 -8.98
C ILE A 347 -14.74 35.12 -7.53
N ALA A 348 -14.61 34.16 -6.61
CA ALA A 348 -15.00 34.30 -5.22
C ALA A 348 -13.92 34.94 -4.33
N VAL A 349 -12.68 35.04 -4.80
CA VAL A 349 -11.53 35.52 -4.00
C VAL A 349 -11.68 36.99 -3.61
N THR A 350 -11.85 37.87 -4.59
CA THR A 350 -11.93 39.32 -4.35
C THR A 350 -13.10 39.72 -3.44
N PRO A 351 -14.34 39.20 -3.65
CA PRO A 351 -15.45 39.49 -2.76
C PRO A 351 -15.24 39.01 -1.32
N LEU A 352 -14.60 37.85 -1.11
CA LEU A 352 -14.34 37.32 0.24
C LEU A 352 -13.32 38.15 1.01
N ARG A 353 -12.25 38.62 0.34
CA ARG A 353 -11.28 39.54 0.96
C ARG A 353 -11.93 40.87 1.32
N ALA A 354 -12.75 41.44 0.43
CA ALA A 354 -13.50 42.66 0.72
C ALA A 354 -14.48 42.51 1.89
N LEU A 355 -15.11 41.32 2.03
CA LEU A 355 -15.97 40.99 3.16
C LEU A 355 -15.20 40.97 4.49
N TYR A 356 -13.99 40.39 4.47
CA TYR A 356 -13.09 40.41 5.62
C TYR A 356 -12.69 41.85 5.97
N ASP A 357 -12.23 42.65 5.00
CA ASP A 357 -11.81 44.03 5.25
C ASP A 357 -12.93 44.87 5.85
N ALA A 358 -14.16 44.71 5.36
CA ALA A 358 -15.34 45.40 5.89
C ALA A 358 -15.75 44.96 7.31
N SER A 359 -15.35 43.74 7.72
CA SER A 359 -15.78 43.12 8.98
C SER A 359 -14.64 42.84 9.95
N SER A 360 -13.40 43.13 9.58
CA SER A 360 -12.17 42.73 10.29
C SER A 360 -12.19 43.23 11.73
N SER A 361 -12.54 44.51 11.95
CA SER A 361 -12.64 45.10 13.28
C SER A 361 -13.76 44.50 14.15
N LYS A 362 -14.84 44.00 13.53
CA LYS A 362 -15.93 43.32 14.26
C LYS A 362 -15.51 41.89 14.62
N LEU A 363 -14.90 41.17 13.68
CA LEU A 363 -14.40 39.82 13.88
C LEU A 363 -13.30 39.78 14.95
N SER A 364 -12.35 40.72 14.92
CA SER A 364 -11.29 40.81 15.93
C SER A 364 -11.87 41.00 17.33
N ASN A 365 -12.85 41.89 17.48
CA ASN A 365 -13.47 42.19 18.78
C ASN A 365 -14.37 41.06 19.30
N LEU A 366 -15.01 40.28 18.43
CA LEU A 366 -15.91 39.18 18.81
C LEU A 366 -15.18 37.86 19.08
N ILE A 367 -13.98 37.67 18.51
CA ILE A 367 -13.21 36.42 18.58
C ILE A 367 -12.07 36.50 19.63
N LEU A 368 -11.85 37.66 20.25
CA LEU A 368 -10.89 37.81 21.36
C LEU A 368 -11.46 37.24 22.67
N PHE A 369 -11.11 35.99 22.98
CA PHE A 369 -11.44 35.37 24.26
C PHE A 369 -10.43 35.78 25.36
N PRO A 370 -10.89 36.16 26.56
CA PRO A 370 -10.02 36.66 27.65
C PRO A 370 -9.14 35.60 28.34
N ALA A 371 -9.25 34.31 28.01
CA ALA A 371 -8.36 33.25 28.49
C ALA A 371 -7.82 32.45 27.30
N LYS A 372 -6.49 32.22 27.26
CA LYS A 372 -5.74 31.63 26.13
C LYS A 372 -6.50 30.48 25.44
N PRO A 373 -7.13 30.73 24.29
CA PRO A 373 -7.61 29.66 23.44
C PRO A 373 -6.46 29.19 22.56
N THR A 374 -6.53 27.94 22.11
CA THR A 374 -5.68 27.41 21.04
C THR A 374 -5.98 28.06 19.68
N TRP A 375 -7.07 28.81 19.55
CA TRP A 375 -7.49 29.49 18.33
C TRP A 375 -7.37 31.01 18.45
N SER A 376 -6.56 31.62 17.59
CA SER A 376 -6.23 33.05 17.60
C SER A 376 -7.04 33.90 16.60
N GLY A 377 -8.15 33.38 16.08
CA GLY A 377 -8.86 33.98 14.95
C GLY A 377 -8.07 33.87 13.64
N TYR A 378 -8.51 34.60 12.60
CA TYR A 378 -7.86 34.63 11.28
C TYR A 378 -6.66 35.58 11.29
N LYS A 379 -5.51 35.13 10.77
CA LYS A 379 -4.29 35.94 10.76
C LYS A 379 -4.38 37.13 9.80
N ASP A 380 -5.00 36.92 8.65
CA ASP A 380 -5.14 37.90 7.58
C ASP A 380 -6.32 37.54 6.65
N ALA A 381 -6.52 38.35 5.62
CA ALA A 381 -7.56 38.15 4.61
C ALA A 381 -7.36 36.86 3.79
N ASP A 382 -6.13 36.36 3.68
CA ASP A 382 -5.81 35.12 2.95
C ASP A 382 -6.20 33.88 3.75
N ASP A 383 -5.88 33.86 5.04
CA ASP A 383 -6.31 32.83 5.98
C ASP A 383 -7.84 32.79 6.10
N PHE A 384 -8.51 33.95 6.14
CA PHE A 384 -9.97 34.02 6.12
C PHE A 384 -10.57 33.44 4.83
N LYS A 385 -10.01 33.79 3.67
CA LYS A 385 -10.44 33.28 2.36
C LYS A 385 -10.38 31.75 2.32
N ASP A 386 -9.33 31.17 2.89
CA ASP A 386 -9.08 29.73 2.86
C ASP A 386 -9.98 28.94 3.83
N VAL A 387 -10.45 29.56 4.93
CA VAL A 387 -11.26 28.90 5.98
C VAL A 387 -12.77 29.15 5.81
N TYR A 388 -13.18 30.25 5.18
CA TYR A 388 -14.60 30.60 4.99
C TYR A 388 -15.42 29.44 4.39
N PRO A 389 -16.62 29.11 4.92
CA PRO A 389 -17.47 29.88 5.84
C PRO A 389 -17.27 29.60 7.34
N PHE A 390 -16.19 28.90 7.72
CA PHE A 390 -15.97 28.46 9.11
C PHE A 390 -15.19 29.47 9.95
#